data_AF-A0A524DF82-F1
#
_entry.id   AF-A0A524DF82-F1
#
_cell.length_a   1.000
_cell.length_b   1.000
_cell.length_c   1.000
_cell.angle_alpha   90.00
_cell.angle_beta   90.00
_cell.angle_gamma   90.00
#
_symmetry.space_group_name_H-M   'P 1'
#
loop_
_entity.id
_entity.type
_entity.pdbx_description
1 polymer ?
#
loop_
_entity_poly.entity_id
_entity_poly.type
_entity_poly.pdbx_seq_one_letter_code
_entity_poly.pdbx_strand_id
1 'polypeptide(L)'
;MEKTNIEIKNTTKINLDQLKKEIERQRGQSLSYDELIRYFIESQSDKVRRSQLELIRKKIINAIRFTQHYFMIFRENTFGVCRILDLEYKKSYIEILFFPNRDVIQKGVPVLKVNSPIETEVDFNEILIDPPFDEDDLVSPIKVMLSIDDLIEEEFQYHLSVLDKEVELIDERFENYSVDNIPYFRKVILYFPGFSVSLKINFEEYPLLPRFYFSKNLSTIIEIDEFLELSEIKNWDEFDPPHLIDLIDKLIDIILRRIKGLTYFKNYQLIFIKDLSIKNTVSNLSLKVHRGQSVGIIDATNKYETNDMGRSLRIFRAISERDSDFSGTIQIFGKYKRLLSDKELNRIVILPEALSSEVVALKVKKAIKYNTKIRPKWTIHNNELKKTLHDSKILTFIDEFKSKNPLGEAIDIIKQYLERQEFIEKILEFTGLIYKKNEIVEQLSSSDFLRFQIARALVRSPDIILFSIPPRVFNRIEFRKFKKQLKKIKREWHLIIIIHSPEDLVSSCDKVITLKEKKAETGTVEEFVNKIPKSDNLITIELSKADEHDLEKLREYAYLIEERKHEKYKLYPKSSTDPEEFIKKIVQLFGDDLNNFTIFHGTLEEFIEYTQLIK
;
A
#
# COMPACT_ATOMS: atom_id res chain seq x y z
N MET A 1 23.77 9.30 21.02
CA MET A 1 24.40 10.04 22.13
C MET A 1 25.21 11.17 21.53
N GLU A 2 24.60 12.32 21.36
CA GLU A 2 25.27 13.62 21.33
C GLU A 2 24.18 14.64 21.67
N LYS A 3 24.44 15.49 22.66
CA LYS A 3 23.48 16.46 23.18
C LYS A 3 23.43 17.62 22.19
N THR A 4 22.32 17.79 21.48
CA THR A 4 21.98 19.04 20.80
C THR A 4 21.73 20.09 21.89
N ASN A 5 22.80 20.79 22.29
CA ASN A 5 22.72 22.02 23.05
C ASN A 5 22.19 23.10 22.10
N ILE A 6 20.87 23.24 22.02
CA ILE A 6 20.26 24.42 21.44
C ILE A 6 20.56 25.57 22.41
N GLU A 7 21.45 26.49 22.00
CA GLU A 7 21.65 27.77 22.67
C GLU A 7 20.31 28.52 22.66
N ILE A 8 19.63 28.54 23.81
CA ILE A 8 18.42 29.34 24.02
C ILE A 8 18.83 30.81 24.05
N LYS A 9 18.80 31.46 22.89
CA LYS A 9 18.85 32.93 22.79
C LYS A 9 17.42 33.48 22.81
N ASN A 10 17.14 34.24 23.87
CA ASN A 10 16.11 35.29 23.96
C ASN A 10 14.63 34.90 23.92
N THR A 11 14.19 33.91 24.71
CA THR A 11 12.77 33.54 24.74
C THR A 11 12.21 33.41 26.16
N THR A 12 12.18 34.53 26.87
CA THR A 12 11.21 34.71 27.95
C THR A 12 10.65 36.11 27.87
N LYS A 13 9.32 36.22 27.77
CA LYS A 13 8.55 37.46 27.96
C LYS A 13 8.53 37.90 29.43
N ILE A 14 9.51 37.50 30.24
CA ILE A 14 9.97 38.38 31.31
C ILE A 14 10.60 39.51 30.51
N ASN A 15 9.92 40.64 30.39
CA ASN A 15 10.51 41.82 29.80
C ASN A 15 11.69 42.20 30.70
N LEU A 16 12.85 41.58 30.46
CA LEU A 16 14.03 41.68 31.31
C LEU A 16 14.45 43.13 31.36
N ASP A 17 14.17 43.92 30.32
CA ASP A 17 14.35 45.38 30.31
C ASP A 17 13.39 46.12 31.23
N GLN A 18 12.14 45.67 31.37
CA GLN A 18 11.15 46.27 32.26
C GLN A 18 11.42 45.88 33.72
N LEU A 19 11.74 44.60 33.96
CA LEU A 19 12.18 44.10 35.26
C LEU A 19 13.51 44.75 35.68
N LYS A 20 14.45 44.91 34.75
CA LYS A 20 15.69 45.66 34.91
C LYS A 20 15.41 47.10 35.29
N LYS A 21 14.60 47.83 34.52
CA LYS A 21 14.22 49.21 34.86
C LYS A 21 13.61 49.34 36.24
N GLU A 22 12.79 48.39 36.67
CA GLU A 22 12.12 48.42 37.98
C GLU A 22 13.08 48.11 39.14
N ILE A 23 13.97 47.12 38.97
CA ILE A 23 14.98 46.77 39.97
C ILE A 23 16.09 47.82 40.04
N GLU A 24 16.55 48.33 38.90
CA GLU A 24 17.53 49.42 38.83
C GLU A 24 16.95 50.71 39.45
N ARG A 25 15.65 50.98 39.28
CA ARG A 25 14.95 52.09 39.93
C ARG A 25 14.83 51.91 41.44
N GLN A 26 14.69 50.68 41.95
CA GLN A 26 14.63 50.40 43.39
C GLN A 26 16.01 50.39 44.06
N ARG A 27 17.08 50.00 43.35
CA ARG A 27 18.44 49.86 43.90
C ARG A 27 19.37 51.03 43.59
N GLY A 28 19.08 51.83 42.56
CA GLY A 28 19.95 52.93 42.12
C GLY A 28 21.26 52.48 41.45
N GLN A 29 21.37 51.23 41.00
CA GLN A 29 22.54 50.68 40.30
C GLN A 29 22.10 49.86 39.09
N SER A 30 22.88 49.93 38.00
CA SER A 30 22.62 49.15 36.78
C SER A 30 23.09 47.70 36.94
N LEU A 31 22.26 46.76 36.51
CA LEU A 31 22.54 45.32 36.60
C LEU A 31 22.87 44.74 35.22
N SER A 32 23.86 43.84 35.17
CA SER A 32 24.07 42.98 34.00
C SER A 32 22.91 41.97 33.86
N TYR A 33 22.73 41.43 32.65
CA TYR A 33 21.68 40.42 32.39
C TYR A 33 21.86 39.17 33.26
N ASP A 34 23.11 38.72 33.49
CA ASP A 34 23.41 37.57 34.35
C ASP A 34 23.04 37.83 35.82
N GLU A 35 23.23 39.07 36.31
CA GLU A 35 22.86 39.46 37.67
C GLU A 35 21.34 39.59 37.84
N LEU A 36 20.63 40.05 36.80
CA LEU A 36 19.16 40.09 36.78
C LEU A 36 18.55 38.69 36.81
N ILE A 37 19.13 37.76 36.05
CA ILE A 37 18.71 36.36 36.03
C ILE A 37 18.92 35.72 37.40
N ARG A 38 20.10 35.91 38.02
CA ARG A 38 20.36 35.41 39.39
C ARG A 38 19.40 36.01 40.40
N TYR A 39 19.16 37.32 40.34
CA TYR A 39 18.23 38.00 41.23
C TYR A 39 16.78 37.52 41.05
N PHE A 40 16.32 37.34 39.82
CA PHE A 40 14.99 36.79 39.54
C PHE A 40 14.85 35.37 40.11
N ILE A 41 15.85 34.51 39.88
CA ILE A 41 15.87 33.14 40.42
C ILE A 41 15.90 33.14 41.96
N GLU A 42 16.67 34.03 42.59
CA GLU A 42 16.76 34.19 44.05
C GLU A 42 15.49 34.78 44.66
N SER A 43 14.76 35.64 43.93
CA SER A 43 13.49 36.24 44.37
C SER A 43 12.30 35.27 44.33
N GLN A 44 12.40 34.18 43.55
CA GLN A 44 11.36 33.17 43.38
C GLN A 44 11.48 32.08 44.46
N SER A 45 10.80 32.29 45.60
CA SER A 45 10.78 31.30 46.69
C SER A 45 10.23 29.93 46.22
N ASP A 46 10.66 28.84 46.89
CA ASP A 46 10.14 27.49 46.62
C ASP A 46 8.61 27.41 46.76
N LYS A 47 8.01 28.30 47.55
CA LYS A 47 6.55 28.43 47.68
C LYS A 47 5.91 28.89 46.36
N VAL A 48 6.49 29.87 45.67
CA VAL A 48 5.99 30.38 44.39
C VAL A 48 6.13 29.32 43.30
N ARG A 49 7.27 28.63 43.25
CA ARG A 49 7.47 27.49 42.32
C ARG A 49 6.41 26.40 42.51
N ARG A 50 6.11 26.00 43.75
CA ARG A 50 5.06 25.02 44.06
C ARG A 50 3.68 25.49 43.63
N SER A 51 3.35 26.77 43.84
CA SER A 51 2.08 27.35 43.38
C SER A 51 1.95 27.35 41.86
N GLN A 52 3.01 27.71 41.13
CA GLN A 52 3.03 27.66 39.66
C GLN A 52 2.91 26.22 39.13
N LEU A 53 3.57 25.25 39.77
CA LEU A 53 3.41 23.83 39.41
C LEU A 53 1.97 23.33 39.57
N GLU A 54 1.29 23.71 40.65
CA GLU A 54 -0.13 23.35 40.83
C GLU A 54 -1.05 24.05 39.82
N LEU A 55 -0.73 25.28 39.41
CA LEU A 55 -1.44 25.98 38.33
C LEU A 55 -1.26 25.25 37.00
N ILE A 56 -0.02 24.92 36.62
CA ILE A 56 0.30 24.13 35.42
C ILE A 56 -0.46 22.79 35.46
N ARG A 57 -0.43 22.08 36.59
CA ARG A 57 -1.16 20.81 36.76
C ARG A 57 -2.65 20.96 36.50
N LYS A 58 -3.29 22.00 37.06
CA LYS A 58 -4.73 22.29 36.84
C LYS A 58 -5.02 22.62 35.38
N LYS A 59 -4.16 23.41 34.72
CA LYS A 59 -4.29 23.73 33.29
C LYS A 59 -4.20 22.48 32.43
N ILE A 60 -3.24 21.60 32.68
CA ILE A 60 -3.10 20.32 31.97
C ILE A 60 -4.35 19.45 32.18
N ILE A 61 -4.84 19.32 33.42
CA ILE A 61 -6.07 18.56 33.70
C ILE A 61 -7.26 19.11 32.92
N ASN A 62 -7.39 20.44 32.80
CA ASN A 62 -8.44 21.04 31.98
C ASN A 62 -8.21 20.80 30.48
N ALA A 63 -6.97 20.87 29.99
CA ALA A 63 -6.66 20.61 28.59
C ALA A 63 -7.01 19.18 28.16
N ILE A 64 -6.53 18.18 28.91
CA ILE A 64 -6.73 16.76 28.57
C ILE A 64 -8.19 16.31 28.66
N ARG A 65 -9.07 17.04 29.38
CA ARG A 65 -10.50 16.72 29.44
C ARG A 65 -11.19 16.84 28.08
N PHE A 66 -10.65 17.67 27.19
CA PHE A 66 -11.24 17.96 25.88
C PHE A 66 -10.47 17.31 24.73
N THR A 67 -9.39 16.56 25.00
CA THR A 67 -8.56 15.91 23.99
C THR A 67 -8.48 14.41 24.25
N GLN A 68 -8.85 13.58 23.28
CA GLN A 68 -8.83 12.11 23.45
C GLN A 68 -7.44 11.49 23.31
N HIS A 69 -6.44 12.26 22.88
CA HIS A 69 -5.13 11.74 22.46
C HIS A 69 -3.97 12.03 23.41
N TYR A 70 -4.21 12.82 24.46
CA TYR A 70 -3.17 13.23 25.41
C TYR A 70 -3.45 12.70 26.82
N PHE A 71 -2.39 12.32 27.52
CA PHE A 71 -2.43 11.98 28.94
C PHE A 71 -1.37 12.75 29.72
N MET A 72 -1.69 13.08 30.98
CA MET A 72 -0.76 13.79 31.85
C MET A 72 0.40 12.90 32.28
N ILE A 73 1.61 13.44 32.24
CA ILE A 73 2.83 12.80 32.74
C ILE A 73 3.49 13.67 33.80
N PHE A 74 4.34 13.06 34.63
CA PHE A 74 5.20 13.78 35.57
C PHE A 74 6.64 13.29 35.40
N ARG A 75 7.52 14.17 34.92
CA ARG A 75 8.94 13.89 34.68
C ARG A 75 9.76 15.15 34.96
N GLU A 76 11.03 14.95 35.30
CA GLU A 76 11.98 16.06 35.58
C GLU A 76 11.49 17.09 36.61
N ASN A 77 10.70 16.65 37.59
CA ASN A 77 10.07 17.47 38.63
C ASN A 77 9.10 18.53 38.10
N THR A 78 8.47 18.27 36.95
CA THR A 78 7.36 19.06 36.42
C THR A 78 6.25 18.20 35.81
N PHE A 79 5.10 18.83 35.54
CA PHE A 79 3.99 18.20 34.85
C PHE A 79 4.11 18.40 33.34
N GLY A 80 3.65 17.41 32.60
CA GLY A 80 3.64 17.39 31.14
C GLY A 80 2.43 16.70 30.58
N VAL A 81 2.37 16.65 29.26
CA VAL A 81 1.45 15.80 28.52
C VAL A 81 2.23 14.87 27.61
N CYS A 82 1.65 13.71 27.30
CA CYS A 82 2.19 12.77 26.34
C CYS A 82 1.09 12.36 25.37
N ARG A 83 1.41 12.27 24.08
CA ARG A 83 0.57 11.73 23.02
C ARG A 83 1.23 10.50 22.42
N ILE A 84 0.42 9.47 22.18
CA ILE A 84 0.83 8.31 21.39
C ILE A 84 0.31 8.53 19.97
N LEU A 85 1.24 8.55 19.02
CA LEU A 85 0.93 8.44 17.61
C LEU A 85 0.95 6.96 17.24
N ASP A 86 -0.24 6.40 17.04
CA ASP A 86 -0.41 5.01 16.58
C ASP A 86 -0.37 5.03 15.05
N LEU A 87 0.84 4.91 14.49
CA LEU A 87 1.01 4.65 13.06
C LEU A 87 0.63 3.19 12.79
N GLU A 88 0.21 2.86 11.56
CA GLU A 88 -0.28 1.52 11.21
C GLU A 88 0.66 0.37 11.63
N TYR A 89 1.98 0.64 11.68
CA TYR A 89 3.01 -0.35 11.96
C TYR A 89 4.01 0.09 13.05
N LYS A 90 3.86 1.27 13.66
CA LYS A 90 4.79 1.83 14.66
C LYS A 90 4.05 2.72 15.68
N LYS A 91 4.59 2.78 16.90
CA LYS A 91 4.12 3.74 17.91
C LYS A 91 5.21 4.78 18.15
N SER A 92 4.86 6.04 17.98
CA SER A 92 5.71 7.17 18.35
C SER A 92 5.12 7.88 19.56
N TYR A 93 5.98 8.39 20.42
CA TYR A 93 5.57 9.10 21.64
C TYR A 93 6.08 10.53 21.59
N ILE A 94 5.18 11.45 21.83
CA ILE A 94 5.51 12.87 21.94
C ILE A 94 5.25 13.28 23.38
N GLU A 95 6.32 13.62 24.10
CA GLU A 95 6.27 14.09 25.49
C GLU A 95 6.53 15.60 25.51
N ILE A 96 5.69 16.36 26.18
CA ILE A 96 5.83 17.80 26.35
C ILE A 96 5.87 18.10 27.85
N LEU A 97 6.95 18.69 28.33
CA LEU A 97 7.11 19.08 29.73
C LEU A 97 6.95 20.59 29.88
N PHE A 98 6.02 21.01 30.75
CA PHE A 98 5.74 22.42 31.02
C PHE A 98 6.46 22.86 32.29
N PHE A 99 7.41 23.78 32.19
CA PHE A 99 8.20 24.23 33.33
C PHE A 99 7.66 25.55 33.94
N PRO A 100 7.72 25.72 35.27
CA PRO A 100 7.51 27.02 35.90
C PRO A 100 8.53 28.06 35.44
N ASN A 101 8.20 29.36 35.52
CA ASN A 101 9.04 30.45 35.02
C ASN A 101 10.48 30.45 35.57
N ARG A 102 10.68 30.02 36.82
CA ARG A 102 12.03 29.84 37.42
C ARG A 102 12.84 28.75 36.72
N ASP A 103 12.18 27.64 36.37
CA ASP A 103 12.82 26.44 35.80
C ASP A 103 13.07 26.63 34.29
N VAL A 104 12.26 27.45 33.62
CA VAL A 104 12.40 27.81 32.19
C VAL A 104 13.78 28.41 31.89
N ILE A 105 14.32 29.24 32.78
CA ILE A 105 15.64 29.87 32.58
C ILE A 105 16.77 28.83 32.63
N GLN A 106 16.58 27.73 33.37
CA GLN A 106 17.59 26.67 33.54
C GLN A 106 17.45 25.54 32.51
N LYS A 107 16.23 25.29 32.03
CA LYS A 107 15.88 24.10 31.25
C LYS A 107 15.27 24.39 29.87
N GLY A 108 14.91 25.64 29.58
CA GLY A 108 14.16 26.06 28.40
C GLY A 108 12.64 26.04 28.58
N VAL A 109 11.94 26.67 27.63
CA VAL A 109 10.47 26.68 27.51
C VAL A 109 10.03 25.59 26.52
N PRO A 110 8.79 25.10 26.65
CA PRO A 110 8.50 23.70 27.00
C PRO A 110 9.47 22.68 26.39
N VAL A 111 9.97 21.72 27.19
CA VAL A 111 10.84 20.67 26.64
C VAL A 111 9.97 19.65 25.92
N LEU A 112 10.02 19.68 24.59
CA LEU A 112 9.47 18.66 23.72
C LEU A 112 10.48 17.52 23.56
N LYS A 113 10.07 16.30 23.90
CA LYS A 113 10.81 15.08 23.64
C LYS A 113 9.97 14.19 22.74
N VAL A 114 10.37 14.10 21.49
CA VAL A 114 9.82 13.10 20.57
C VAL A 114 10.65 11.83 20.72
N ASN A 115 10.06 10.82 21.35
CA ASN A 115 10.58 9.46 21.33
C ASN A 115 9.95 8.75 20.12
N SER A 116 10.50 9.04 18.95
CA SER A 116 10.19 8.33 17.71
C SER A 116 11.25 7.25 17.47
N PRO A 117 10.89 6.04 17.02
CA PRO A 117 11.85 5.08 16.47
C PRO A 117 12.41 5.50 15.09
N ILE A 118 12.04 6.68 14.59
CA ILE A 118 12.59 7.31 13.38
C ILE A 118 13.53 8.42 13.87
N GLU A 119 14.80 8.37 13.45
CA GLU A 119 15.76 9.46 13.66
C GLU A 119 15.39 10.62 12.72
N THR A 120 14.27 11.29 12.98
CA THR A 120 13.87 12.51 12.26
C THR A 120 13.98 13.68 13.22
N GLU A 121 14.80 14.68 12.87
CA GLU A 121 14.74 15.99 13.49
C GLU A 121 13.47 16.69 12.96
N VAL A 122 12.37 16.58 13.71
CA VAL A 122 11.17 17.38 13.41
C VAL A 122 11.42 18.79 13.95
N ASP A 123 11.28 19.81 13.10
CA ASP A 123 11.49 21.19 13.49
C ASP A 123 10.29 21.71 14.32
N PHE A 124 10.47 21.75 15.63
CA PHE A 124 9.50 22.34 16.56
C PHE A 124 9.90 23.74 17.03
N ASN A 125 10.75 24.44 16.26
CA ASN A 125 11.28 25.74 16.63
C ASN A 125 10.17 26.74 16.96
N GLU A 126 9.03 26.76 16.27
CA GLU A 126 7.93 27.69 16.61
C GLU A 126 7.41 27.50 18.04
N ILE A 127 7.34 26.25 18.52
CA ILE A 127 6.83 25.90 19.86
C ILE A 127 7.92 25.98 20.94
N LEU A 128 9.17 25.68 20.56
CA LEU A 128 10.33 25.72 21.45
C LEU A 128 10.88 27.15 21.62
N ILE A 129 10.74 27.99 20.60
CA ILE A 129 11.24 29.37 20.57
C ILE A 129 10.16 30.34 21.10
N ASP A 130 8.91 30.32 20.64
CA ASP A 130 7.88 31.27 21.13
C ASP A 130 6.58 30.59 21.58
N PRO A 131 6.56 29.88 22.72
CA PRO A 131 5.38 29.18 23.17
C PRO A 131 4.25 30.14 23.59
N PRO A 132 2.98 29.77 23.36
CA PRO A 132 1.85 30.59 23.77
C PRO A 132 1.69 30.62 25.30
N PHE A 133 1.48 31.82 25.86
CA PHE A 133 1.20 32.04 27.29
C PHE A 133 -0.29 32.37 27.52
N ASP A 134 -0.79 32.10 28.72
CA ASP A 134 -2.08 32.61 29.20
C ASP A 134 -1.90 33.91 30.00
N GLU A 135 -3.00 34.52 30.45
CA GLU A 135 -3.02 35.79 31.20
C GLU A 135 -2.26 35.75 32.55
N ASP A 136 -1.92 34.56 33.05
CA ASP A 136 -1.16 34.34 34.30
C ASP A 136 0.35 34.22 34.07
N ASP A 137 0.83 34.59 32.87
CA ASP A 137 2.24 34.52 32.44
C ASP A 137 2.86 33.12 32.55
N LEU A 138 2.02 32.07 32.52
CA LEU A 138 2.46 30.68 32.40
C LEU A 138 2.11 30.16 31.00
N VAL A 139 2.96 29.26 30.48
CA VAL A 139 2.73 28.57 29.20
C VAL A 139 1.35 27.92 29.19
N SER A 140 0.64 28.05 28.07
CA SER A 140 -0.71 27.56 27.85
C SER A 140 -0.68 26.13 27.30
N PRO A 141 -1.02 25.09 28.10
CA PRO A 141 -0.95 23.71 27.62
C PRO A 141 -1.91 23.44 26.47
N ILE A 142 -3.10 24.06 26.46
CA ILE A 142 -4.11 23.89 25.39
C ILE A 142 -3.57 24.40 24.06
N LYS A 143 -3.04 25.63 24.03
CA LYS A 143 -2.54 26.23 22.79
C LYS A 143 -1.31 25.48 22.27
N VAL A 144 -0.40 25.07 23.17
CA VAL A 144 0.75 24.23 22.80
C VAL A 144 0.30 22.90 22.20
N MET A 145 -0.70 22.22 22.80
CA MET A 145 -1.21 20.95 22.28
C MET A 145 -1.85 21.11 20.89
N LEU A 146 -2.64 22.17 20.66
CA LEU A 146 -3.23 22.46 19.35
C LEU A 146 -2.16 22.71 18.29
N SER A 147 -1.18 23.56 18.57
CA SER A 147 -0.07 23.81 17.63
C SER A 147 0.77 22.56 17.35
N ILE A 148 0.93 21.68 18.34
CA ILE A 148 1.60 20.39 18.12
C ILE A 148 0.74 19.47 17.26
N ASP A 149 -0.58 19.45 17.45
CA ASP A 149 -1.47 18.65 16.63
C ASP A 149 -1.43 19.10 15.16
N ASP A 150 -1.46 20.41 14.91
CA ASP A 150 -1.34 21.01 13.58
C ASP A 150 0.04 20.70 12.95
N LEU A 151 1.14 20.89 13.69
CA LEU A 151 2.49 20.58 13.19
C LEU A 151 2.70 19.08 12.95
N ILE A 152 2.15 18.21 13.81
CA ILE A 152 2.21 16.77 13.58
C ILE A 152 1.48 16.44 12.29
N GLU A 153 0.30 17.02 12.08
CA GLU A 153 -0.47 16.79 10.87
C GLU A 153 0.30 17.29 9.63
N GLU A 154 0.88 18.48 9.66
CA GLU A 154 1.63 19.02 8.52
C GLU A 154 2.93 18.24 8.24
N GLU A 155 3.82 18.09 9.23
CA GLU A 155 5.15 17.48 9.06
C GLU A 155 5.06 15.97 8.83
N PHE A 156 4.29 15.22 9.64
CA PHE A 156 4.19 13.77 9.44
C PHE A 156 3.45 13.43 8.15
N GLN A 157 2.39 14.15 7.77
CA GLN A 157 1.71 13.86 6.50
C GLN A 157 2.60 14.20 5.31
N TYR A 158 3.39 15.28 5.39
CA TYR A 158 4.39 15.57 4.37
C TYR A 158 5.40 14.42 4.23
N HIS A 159 6.02 13.98 5.34
CA HIS A 159 6.98 12.87 5.31
C HIS A 159 6.35 11.55 4.82
N LEU A 160 5.15 11.21 5.29
CA LEU A 160 4.42 10.03 4.82
C LEU A 160 4.13 10.13 3.32
N SER A 161 3.75 11.30 2.81
CA SER A 161 3.50 11.49 1.39
C SER A 161 4.73 11.25 0.52
N VAL A 162 5.92 11.63 1.00
CA VAL A 162 7.20 11.38 0.31
C VAL A 162 7.49 9.88 0.29
N LEU A 163 7.33 9.19 1.42
CA LEU A 163 7.55 7.75 1.53
C LEU A 163 6.56 6.93 0.70
N ASP A 164 5.28 7.30 0.75
CA ASP A 164 4.21 6.68 -0.01
C ASP A 164 4.40 6.89 -1.52
N LYS A 165 4.97 8.05 -1.91
CA LYS A 165 5.33 8.29 -3.30
C LYS A 165 6.40 7.31 -3.80
N GLU A 166 7.43 7.03 -3.01
CA GLU A 166 8.43 6.01 -3.36
C GLU A 166 7.82 4.61 -3.45
N VAL A 167 6.90 4.26 -2.54
CA VAL A 167 6.16 2.99 -2.61
C VAL A 167 5.37 2.91 -3.92
N GLU A 168 4.63 3.97 -4.29
CA GLU A 168 3.85 4.05 -5.52
C GLU A 168 4.74 3.84 -6.75
N LEU A 169 5.87 4.54 -6.83
CA LEU A 169 6.82 4.44 -7.95
C LEU A 169 7.40 3.03 -8.11
N ILE A 170 7.69 2.34 -7.00
CA ILE A 170 8.16 0.95 -7.02
C ILE A 170 7.02 0.00 -7.42
N ASP A 171 5.84 0.14 -6.82
CA ASP A 171 4.62 -0.67 -7.08
C ASP A 171 4.08 -0.50 -8.50
N GLU A 172 4.45 0.58 -9.19
CA GLU A 172 4.11 0.77 -10.59
C GLU A 172 4.92 -0.10 -11.56
N ARG A 173 6.15 -0.47 -11.18
CA ARG A 173 7.15 -1.03 -12.11
C ARG A 173 7.66 -2.41 -11.73
N PHE A 174 7.70 -2.72 -10.44
CA PHE A 174 8.39 -3.91 -9.94
C PHE A 174 7.52 -4.72 -9.00
N GLU A 175 7.64 -6.04 -9.08
CA GLU A 175 7.07 -6.90 -8.05
C GLU A 175 7.82 -6.70 -6.74
N ASN A 176 7.09 -6.35 -5.68
CA ASN A 176 7.72 -6.09 -4.40
C ASN A 176 6.74 -6.27 -3.23
N TYR A 177 7.29 -6.42 -2.03
CA TYR A 177 6.54 -6.75 -0.82
C TYR A 177 7.16 -6.10 0.42
N SER A 178 6.34 -5.65 1.37
CA SER A 178 6.79 -5.25 2.70
C SER A 178 7.49 -6.40 3.43
N VAL A 179 8.60 -6.12 4.07
CA VAL A 179 9.37 -7.03 4.92
C VAL A 179 8.94 -6.79 6.36
N ASP A 180 8.65 -7.87 7.10
CA ASP A 180 8.23 -7.81 8.51
C ASP A 180 7.01 -6.89 8.79
N ASN A 181 6.13 -6.74 7.80
CA ASN A 181 4.97 -5.83 7.79
C ASN A 181 5.33 -4.34 7.94
N ILE A 182 6.57 -3.97 7.63
CA ILE A 182 7.00 -2.57 7.57
C ILE A 182 6.78 -2.06 6.13
N PRO A 183 5.89 -1.06 5.90
CA PRO A 183 5.57 -0.56 4.57
C PRO A 183 6.79 -0.07 3.80
N TYR A 184 7.69 0.67 4.44
CA TYR A 184 8.86 1.28 3.80
C TYR A 184 10.13 0.41 3.86
N PHE A 185 9.99 -0.86 4.25
CA PHE A 185 11.02 -1.88 4.06
C PHE A 185 10.57 -2.86 2.98
N ARG A 186 10.97 -2.63 1.73
CA ARG A 186 10.47 -3.39 0.58
C ARG A 186 11.49 -4.41 0.09
N LYS A 187 11.05 -5.63 -0.18
CA LYS A 187 11.77 -6.61 -1.00
C LYS A 187 11.32 -6.47 -2.44
N VAL A 188 12.19 -5.99 -3.31
CA VAL A 188 11.95 -5.82 -4.75
C VAL A 188 12.53 -7.01 -5.53
N ILE A 189 11.74 -7.55 -6.46
CA ILE A 189 12.13 -8.67 -7.33
C ILE A 189 12.34 -8.14 -8.75
N LEU A 190 13.53 -8.41 -9.29
CA LEU A 190 13.94 -8.02 -10.63
C LEU A 190 13.96 -9.26 -11.53
N TYR A 191 13.15 -9.26 -12.57
CA TYR A 191 13.06 -10.35 -13.54
C TYR A 191 13.96 -10.09 -14.73
N PHE A 192 14.60 -11.15 -15.21
CA PHE A 192 15.41 -11.18 -16.42
C PHE A 192 14.99 -12.38 -17.28
N PRO A 193 15.38 -12.43 -18.56
CA PRO A 193 15.18 -13.62 -19.38
C PRO A 193 15.79 -14.87 -18.74
N GLY A 194 14.93 -15.67 -18.12
CA GLY A 194 15.23 -16.97 -17.53
C GLY A 194 15.57 -16.98 -16.04
N PHE A 195 15.81 -15.84 -15.41
CA PHE A 195 16.09 -15.80 -13.97
C PHE A 195 15.54 -14.55 -13.32
N SER A 196 15.62 -14.49 -12.00
CA SER A 196 15.28 -13.32 -11.23
C SER A 196 16.23 -13.20 -10.07
N VAL A 197 16.40 -11.97 -9.63
CA VAL A 197 17.17 -11.60 -8.45
C VAL A 197 16.31 -10.70 -7.58
N SER A 198 16.72 -10.48 -6.34
CA SER A 198 16.00 -9.55 -5.46
C SER A 198 16.96 -8.75 -4.60
N LEU A 199 16.50 -7.58 -4.20
CA LEU A 199 17.11 -6.74 -3.18
C LEU A 199 16.04 -6.36 -2.16
N LYS A 200 16.46 -6.03 -0.94
CA LYS A 200 15.61 -5.34 0.03
C LYS A 200 16.12 -3.91 0.19
N ILE A 201 15.21 -2.97 0.33
CA ILE A 201 15.48 -1.55 0.51
C ILE A 201 14.69 -1.10 1.74
N ASN A 202 15.39 -0.72 2.80
CA ASN A 202 14.77 -0.03 3.95
C ASN A 202 14.96 1.48 3.74
N PHE A 203 13.86 2.19 3.53
CA PHE A 203 13.82 3.62 3.28
C PHE A 203 12.89 4.33 4.26
N GLU A 204 12.68 3.78 5.47
CA GLU A 204 11.88 4.43 6.53
C GLU A 204 12.41 5.81 6.94
N GLU A 205 13.70 6.06 6.70
CA GLU A 205 14.41 7.32 6.99
C GLU A 205 14.51 8.22 5.75
N TYR A 206 13.95 7.84 4.60
CA TYR A 206 14.00 8.65 3.37
C TYR A 206 13.36 10.03 3.61
N PRO A 207 13.99 11.14 3.20
CA PRO A 207 15.00 11.28 2.14
C PRO A 207 16.46 10.93 2.51
N LEU A 208 16.76 10.50 3.74
CA LEU A 208 18.10 9.99 4.08
C LEU A 208 18.44 8.72 3.29
N LEU A 209 19.75 8.45 3.15
CA LEU A 209 20.25 7.33 2.36
C LEU A 209 19.63 5.98 2.82
N PRO A 210 18.91 5.27 1.94
CA PRO A 210 18.31 3.99 2.28
C PRO A 210 19.34 2.88 2.55
N ARG A 211 18.92 1.86 3.31
CA ARG A 211 19.73 0.65 3.53
C ARG A 211 19.37 -0.43 2.52
N PHE A 212 20.38 -0.93 1.81
CA PHE A 212 20.23 -1.93 0.76
C PHE A 212 20.75 -3.31 1.18
N TYR A 213 20.03 -4.36 0.81
CA TYR A 213 20.40 -5.74 1.12
C TYR A 213 20.22 -6.63 -0.12
N PHE A 214 21.32 -7.17 -0.64
CA PHE A 214 21.27 -8.04 -1.82
C PHE A 214 20.95 -9.49 -1.45
N SER A 215 20.09 -10.12 -2.24
CA SER A 215 19.91 -11.57 -2.16
C SER A 215 21.17 -12.30 -2.62
N LYS A 216 21.37 -13.54 -2.16
CA LYS A 216 22.51 -14.38 -2.56
C LYS A 216 22.74 -14.42 -4.07
N ASN A 217 21.67 -14.57 -4.86
CA ASN A 217 21.77 -14.58 -6.33
C ASN A 217 22.22 -13.23 -6.91
N LEU A 218 21.77 -12.11 -6.34
CA LEU A 218 22.23 -10.79 -6.76
C LEU A 218 23.70 -10.57 -6.40
N SER A 219 24.11 -10.98 -5.20
CA SER A 219 25.50 -10.90 -4.73
C SER A 219 26.47 -11.74 -5.56
N THR A 220 26.00 -12.75 -6.31
CA THR A 220 26.85 -13.47 -7.29
C THR A 220 27.13 -12.67 -8.57
N ILE A 221 26.36 -11.61 -8.83
CA ILE A 221 26.52 -10.75 -10.01
C ILE A 221 27.25 -9.46 -9.65
N ILE A 222 26.91 -8.83 -8.52
CA ILE A 222 27.46 -7.55 -8.08
C ILE A 222 27.52 -7.51 -6.54
N GLU A 223 28.63 -7.03 -5.99
CA GLU A 223 28.80 -6.85 -4.55
C GLU A 223 28.06 -5.59 -4.06
N ILE A 224 27.61 -5.59 -2.81
CA ILE A 224 26.87 -4.45 -2.26
C ILE A 224 27.78 -3.21 -2.17
N ASP A 225 29.04 -3.38 -1.81
CA ASP A 225 30.00 -2.28 -1.67
C ASP A 225 30.23 -1.58 -3.02
N GLU A 226 30.32 -2.35 -4.11
CA GLU A 226 30.42 -1.80 -5.47
C GLU A 226 29.16 -0.99 -5.85
N PHE A 227 27.97 -1.47 -5.46
CA PHE A 227 26.73 -0.73 -5.71
C PHE A 227 26.70 0.58 -4.92
N LEU A 228 27.19 0.60 -3.68
CA LEU A 228 27.25 1.80 -2.84
C LEU A 228 28.27 2.83 -3.33
N GLU A 229 29.24 2.45 -4.18
CA GLU A 229 30.19 3.36 -4.81
C GLU A 229 29.62 4.11 -6.03
N LEU A 230 28.36 3.88 -6.43
CA LEU A 230 27.71 4.66 -7.48
C LEU A 230 27.68 6.14 -7.10
N SER A 231 27.93 7.01 -8.09
CA SER A 231 28.03 8.47 -7.90
C SER A 231 26.84 9.08 -7.16
N GLU A 232 25.64 8.55 -7.40
CA GLU A 232 24.38 9.03 -6.86
C GLU A 232 24.13 8.57 -5.43
N ILE A 233 24.79 7.49 -5.00
CA ILE A 233 24.76 7.00 -3.61
C ILE A 233 25.90 7.63 -2.81
N LYS A 234 27.08 7.74 -3.42
CA LYS A 234 28.26 8.31 -2.79
C LYS A 234 28.14 9.81 -2.52
N ASN A 235 27.45 10.53 -3.39
CA ASN A 235 27.14 11.95 -3.24
C ASN A 235 25.64 12.14 -2.97
N TRP A 236 25.10 11.39 -2.01
CA TRP A 236 23.69 11.47 -1.63
C TRP A 236 23.34 12.89 -1.18
N ASP A 237 22.33 13.49 -1.80
CA ASP A 237 21.78 14.78 -1.41
C ASP A 237 20.45 14.55 -0.70
N GLU A 238 20.36 14.89 0.58
CA GLU A 238 19.15 14.70 1.39
C GLU A 238 18.05 15.72 1.05
N PHE A 239 18.40 16.82 0.37
CA PHE A 239 17.46 17.85 -0.06
C PHE A 239 16.90 17.59 -1.47
N ASP A 240 17.63 16.83 -2.30
CA ASP A 240 17.20 16.41 -3.64
C ASP A 240 17.66 14.96 -3.94
N PRO A 241 17.16 13.98 -3.16
CA PRO A 241 17.59 12.59 -3.34
C PRO A 241 17.03 12.00 -4.63
N PRO A 242 17.78 11.12 -5.32
CA PRO A 242 17.23 10.37 -6.44
C PRO A 242 16.09 9.44 -5.96
N HIS A 243 15.10 9.22 -6.83
CA HIS A 243 14.06 8.22 -6.55
C HIS A 243 14.66 6.81 -6.53
N LEU A 244 14.11 5.92 -5.68
CA LEU A 244 14.61 4.55 -5.50
C LEU A 244 14.55 3.73 -6.79
N ILE A 245 13.53 3.99 -7.60
CA ILE A 245 13.31 3.47 -8.96
C ILE A 245 14.51 3.74 -9.88
N ASP A 246 15.16 4.90 -9.79
CA ASP A 246 16.31 5.24 -10.62
C ASP A 246 17.56 4.46 -10.20
N LEU A 247 17.72 4.22 -8.89
CA LEU A 247 18.79 3.36 -8.37
C LEU A 247 18.58 1.90 -8.79
N ILE A 248 17.33 1.42 -8.78
CA ILE A 248 16.97 0.07 -9.27
C ILE A 248 17.26 -0.04 -10.77
N ASP A 249 16.96 0.97 -11.57
CA ASP A 249 17.25 0.97 -13.01
C ASP A 249 18.75 0.93 -13.29
N LYS A 250 19.56 1.68 -12.53
CA LYS A 250 21.03 1.58 -12.61
C LYS A 250 21.54 0.20 -12.24
N LEU A 251 20.98 -0.41 -11.19
CA LEU A 251 21.32 -1.78 -10.81
C LEU A 251 21.00 -2.77 -11.95
N ILE A 252 19.85 -2.63 -12.60
CA ILE A 252 19.49 -3.44 -13.79
C ILE A 252 20.52 -3.25 -14.89
N ASP A 253 20.91 -2.01 -15.21
CA ASP A 253 21.91 -1.73 -16.23
C ASP A 253 23.27 -2.37 -15.91
N ILE A 254 23.72 -2.35 -14.66
CA ILE A 254 24.96 -2.99 -14.24
C ILE A 254 24.87 -4.52 -14.44
N ILE A 255 23.75 -5.13 -14.01
CA ILE A 255 23.51 -6.57 -14.20
C ILE A 255 23.57 -6.92 -15.69
N LEU A 256 22.93 -6.14 -16.55
CA LEU A 256 22.91 -6.37 -17.99
C LEU A 256 24.29 -6.22 -18.64
N ARG A 257 25.11 -5.25 -18.20
CA ARG A 257 26.48 -5.09 -18.72
C ARG A 257 27.38 -6.27 -18.34
N ARG A 258 27.19 -6.85 -17.15
CA ARG A 258 27.95 -8.02 -16.68
C ARG A 258 27.51 -9.29 -17.40
N ILE A 259 26.20 -9.46 -17.58
CA ILE A 259 25.64 -10.66 -18.19
C ILE A 259 25.48 -10.46 -19.71
N LYS A 260 26.54 -10.78 -20.44
CA LYS A 260 26.57 -10.71 -21.90
C LYS A 260 25.56 -11.68 -22.54
N GLY A 261 24.92 -11.23 -23.64
CA GLY A 261 24.05 -12.08 -24.47
C GLY A 261 22.57 -12.12 -24.08
N LEU A 262 22.15 -11.42 -23.03
CA LEU A 262 20.74 -11.28 -22.69
C LEU A 262 20.06 -10.23 -23.58
N THR A 263 18.98 -10.60 -24.24
CA THR A 263 18.06 -9.64 -24.87
C THR A 263 17.07 -9.14 -23.83
N TYR A 264 17.38 -8.02 -23.19
CA TYR A 264 16.51 -7.36 -22.22
C TYR A 264 15.70 -6.24 -22.87
N PHE A 265 14.46 -6.06 -22.43
CA PHE A 265 13.56 -5.01 -22.88
C PHE A 265 13.26 -4.09 -21.70
N LYS A 266 13.17 -2.77 -21.92
CA LYS A 266 12.93 -1.78 -20.85
C LYS A 266 11.74 -2.17 -19.94
N ASN A 267 10.68 -2.73 -20.52
CA ASN A 267 9.46 -3.13 -19.81
C ASN A 267 9.41 -4.63 -19.44
N TYR A 268 10.56 -5.30 -19.25
CA TYR A 268 10.60 -6.75 -18.98
C TYR A 268 9.84 -7.16 -17.70
N GLN A 269 9.69 -6.24 -16.77
CA GLN A 269 8.98 -6.45 -15.51
C GLN A 269 7.44 -6.50 -15.69
N LEU A 270 6.93 -6.00 -16.82
CA LEU A 270 5.54 -5.59 -16.98
C LEU A 270 4.81 -6.31 -18.13
N ILE A 271 3.50 -6.45 -17.99
CA ILE A 271 2.57 -6.42 -19.12
C ILE A 271 2.20 -4.96 -19.36
N PHE A 272 2.26 -4.56 -20.63
CA PHE A 272 1.88 -3.23 -21.07
C PHE A 272 0.90 -3.35 -22.25
N ILE A 273 -0.32 -2.89 -22.04
CA ILE A 273 -1.38 -2.79 -23.04
C ILE A 273 -1.65 -1.30 -23.23
N LYS A 274 -1.66 -0.84 -24.49
CA LYS A 274 -1.93 0.56 -24.83
C LYS A 274 -2.95 0.64 -25.96
N ASP A 275 -4.02 1.39 -25.71
CA ASP A 275 -5.08 1.73 -26.66
C ASP A 275 -5.68 0.49 -27.36
N LEU A 276 -5.79 -0.62 -26.62
CA LEU A 276 -6.31 -1.88 -27.15
C LEU A 276 -7.78 -1.73 -27.50
N SER A 277 -8.10 -1.98 -28.77
CA SER A 277 -9.48 -2.00 -29.25
C SER A 277 -9.77 -3.31 -29.99
N ILE A 278 -10.86 -3.97 -29.61
CA ILE A 278 -11.28 -5.28 -30.08
C ILE A 278 -12.67 -5.15 -30.72
N LYS A 279 -12.68 -5.01 -32.06
CA LYS A 279 -13.90 -4.88 -32.87
C LYS A 279 -14.91 -3.91 -32.22
N ASN A 280 -16.17 -4.31 -32.14
CA ASN A 280 -17.25 -3.53 -31.51
C ASN A 280 -17.44 -3.86 -30.02
N THR A 281 -16.43 -4.42 -29.34
CA THR A 281 -16.58 -4.92 -27.97
C THR A 281 -15.83 -4.13 -26.93
N VAL A 282 -14.57 -3.79 -27.22
CA VAL A 282 -13.71 -3.03 -26.29
C VAL A 282 -13.01 -1.95 -27.10
N SER A 283 -12.93 -0.75 -26.56
CA SER A 283 -12.23 0.40 -27.13
C SER A 283 -11.39 1.07 -26.05
N ASN A 284 -10.17 1.45 -26.42
CA ASN A 284 -9.22 2.22 -25.63
C ASN A 284 -8.77 1.57 -24.31
N LEU A 285 -8.66 0.23 -24.25
CA LEU A 285 -8.13 -0.42 -23.06
C LEU A 285 -6.61 -0.19 -22.95
N SER A 286 -6.21 0.49 -21.87
CA SER A 286 -4.81 0.66 -21.49
C SER A 286 -4.57 0.08 -20.10
N LEU A 287 -3.51 -0.69 -19.93
CA LEU A 287 -3.20 -1.43 -18.71
C LEU A 287 -1.69 -1.60 -18.54
N LYS A 288 -1.17 -1.32 -17.34
CA LYS A 288 0.23 -1.54 -16.95
C LYS A 288 0.27 -2.30 -15.64
N VAL A 289 0.83 -3.51 -15.64
CA VAL A 289 0.78 -4.45 -14.50
C VAL A 289 2.07 -5.25 -14.43
N HIS A 290 2.67 -5.40 -13.24
CA HIS A 290 3.84 -6.25 -13.02
C HIS A 290 3.45 -7.61 -12.41
N ARG A 291 4.40 -8.56 -12.33
CA ARG A 291 4.19 -9.85 -11.67
C ARG A 291 3.80 -9.68 -10.20
N GLY A 292 2.96 -10.54 -9.66
CA GLY A 292 2.46 -10.38 -8.29
C GLY A 292 1.29 -9.40 -8.17
N GLN A 293 0.79 -8.82 -9.28
CA GLN A 293 -0.45 -8.05 -9.32
C GLN A 293 -1.62 -8.82 -9.95
N SER A 294 -2.83 -8.35 -9.65
CA SER A 294 -4.11 -8.88 -10.07
C SER A 294 -4.97 -7.77 -10.63
N VAL A 295 -5.71 -8.09 -11.69
CA VAL A 295 -6.56 -7.15 -12.42
C VAL A 295 -7.96 -7.72 -12.49
N GLY A 296 -8.93 -7.08 -11.86
CA GLY A 296 -10.34 -7.46 -11.97
C GLY A 296 -10.99 -6.81 -13.19
N ILE A 297 -11.84 -7.53 -13.91
CA ILE A 297 -12.64 -7.01 -15.03
C ILE A 297 -14.10 -7.05 -14.64
N ILE A 298 -14.75 -5.90 -14.64
CA ILE A 298 -16.17 -5.74 -14.37
C ILE A 298 -16.89 -5.08 -15.55
N ASP A 299 -18.06 -5.59 -15.91
CA ASP A 299 -18.93 -4.96 -16.90
C ASP A 299 -19.95 -4.09 -16.17
N ALA A 300 -19.81 -2.77 -16.32
CA ALA A 300 -20.69 -1.79 -15.70
C ALA A 300 -21.96 -1.53 -16.54
N THR A 301 -22.06 -2.11 -17.75
CA THR A 301 -23.16 -1.79 -18.67
C THR A 301 -24.49 -2.44 -18.28
N ASN A 302 -24.49 -3.65 -17.71
CA ASN A 302 -25.74 -4.33 -17.36
C ASN A 302 -25.52 -5.36 -16.24
N LYS A 303 -25.92 -5.05 -14.99
CA LYS A 303 -25.76 -5.93 -13.80
C LYS A 303 -26.48 -7.29 -13.95
N TYR A 304 -27.33 -7.46 -14.97
CA TYR A 304 -28.26 -8.60 -15.12
C TYR A 304 -28.15 -9.42 -16.43
N GLU A 305 -27.32 -9.04 -17.41
CA GLU A 305 -27.20 -9.81 -18.66
C GLU A 305 -26.06 -10.84 -18.61
N THR A 306 -26.42 -12.11 -18.71
CA THR A 306 -25.54 -13.29 -18.64
C THR A 306 -24.56 -13.46 -19.82
N ASN A 307 -24.47 -12.47 -20.72
CA ASN A 307 -23.60 -12.50 -21.91
C ASN A 307 -22.22 -11.82 -21.70
N ASP A 308 -21.93 -11.31 -20.49
CA ASP A 308 -20.69 -10.60 -20.14
C ASP A 308 -19.40 -11.39 -20.34
N MET A 309 -19.48 -12.73 -20.23
CA MET A 309 -18.34 -13.62 -20.43
C MET A 309 -17.77 -13.51 -21.86
N GLY A 310 -18.55 -13.05 -22.83
CA GLY A 310 -18.10 -12.84 -24.20
C GLY A 310 -17.07 -11.71 -24.36
N ARG A 311 -17.17 -10.63 -23.55
CA ARG A 311 -16.26 -9.47 -23.66
C ARG A 311 -14.92 -9.75 -22.99
N SER A 312 -14.96 -10.22 -21.75
CA SER A 312 -13.76 -10.61 -20.99
C SER A 312 -12.99 -11.72 -21.68
N LEU A 313 -13.67 -12.73 -22.26
CA LEU A 313 -13.01 -13.78 -23.03
C LEU A 313 -12.33 -13.25 -24.30
N ARG A 314 -12.90 -12.25 -24.97
CA ARG A 314 -12.24 -11.59 -26.12
C ARG A 314 -10.96 -10.87 -25.70
N ILE A 315 -10.96 -10.19 -24.55
CA ILE A 315 -9.74 -9.60 -23.97
C ILE A 315 -8.72 -10.71 -23.67
N PHE A 316 -9.15 -11.82 -23.08
CA PHE A 316 -8.24 -12.93 -22.77
C PHE A 316 -7.60 -13.51 -24.03
N ARG A 317 -8.39 -13.73 -25.08
CA ARG A 317 -7.89 -14.19 -26.39
C ARG A 317 -6.97 -13.17 -27.06
N ALA A 318 -7.25 -11.87 -26.93
CA ALA A 318 -6.35 -10.82 -27.41
C ALA A 318 -4.94 -10.95 -26.81
N ILE A 319 -4.87 -11.28 -25.52
CA ILE A 319 -3.63 -11.44 -24.76
C ILE A 319 -2.93 -12.78 -25.08
N SER A 320 -3.67 -13.90 -25.14
CA SER A 320 -3.07 -15.25 -25.19
C SER A 320 -2.96 -15.89 -26.57
N GLU A 321 -3.90 -15.64 -27.49
CA GLU A 321 -3.96 -16.32 -28.79
C GLU A 321 -3.14 -15.56 -29.83
N ARG A 322 -2.37 -16.24 -30.69
CA ARG A 322 -1.49 -15.57 -31.68
C ARG A 322 -2.27 -14.72 -32.69
N ASP A 323 -3.36 -15.25 -33.23
CA ASP A 323 -4.12 -14.67 -34.36
C ASP A 323 -5.35 -13.86 -33.94
N SER A 324 -5.30 -13.23 -32.75
CA SER A 324 -6.41 -12.39 -32.29
C SER A 324 -6.44 -11.05 -33.02
N ASP A 325 -7.65 -10.69 -33.49
CA ASP A 325 -7.93 -9.46 -34.23
C ASP A 325 -8.18 -8.30 -33.25
N PHE A 326 -7.18 -7.43 -33.10
CA PHE A 326 -7.23 -6.22 -32.29
C PHE A 326 -6.35 -5.12 -32.90
N SER A 327 -6.62 -3.88 -32.51
CA SER A 327 -5.75 -2.72 -32.76
C SER A 327 -5.16 -2.21 -31.44
N GLY A 328 -4.10 -1.40 -31.52
CA GLY A 328 -3.32 -0.97 -30.36
C GLY A 328 -2.07 -1.83 -30.13
N THR A 329 -1.50 -1.77 -28.93
CA THR A 329 -0.25 -2.45 -28.60
C THR A 329 -0.40 -3.35 -27.38
N ILE A 330 0.06 -4.60 -27.50
CA ILE A 330 0.24 -5.52 -26.37
C ILE A 330 1.72 -5.92 -26.31
N GLN A 331 2.36 -5.60 -25.19
CA GLN A 331 3.69 -6.05 -24.83
C GLN A 331 3.63 -6.92 -23.57
N ILE A 332 4.25 -8.09 -23.62
CA ILE A 332 4.35 -9.01 -22.49
C ILE A 332 5.83 -9.14 -22.16
N PHE A 333 6.21 -8.65 -20.99
CA PHE A 333 7.60 -8.59 -20.52
C PHE A 333 8.51 -7.93 -21.56
N GLY A 334 8.05 -6.78 -22.05
CA GLY A 334 8.73 -5.92 -23.03
C GLY A 334 8.79 -6.45 -24.47
N LYS A 335 8.34 -7.68 -24.75
CA LYS A 335 8.18 -8.18 -26.13
C LYS A 335 6.79 -7.87 -26.66
N TYR A 336 6.71 -7.38 -27.89
CA TYR A 336 5.42 -7.31 -28.60
C TYR A 336 4.81 -8.71 -28.71
N LYS A 337 3.51 -8.83 -28.44
CA LYS A 337 2.77 -10.10 -28.44
C LYS A 337 2.98 -10.94 -29.72
N ARG A 338 3.05 -10.29 -30.89
CA ARG A 338 3.35 -10.95 -32.19
C ARG A 338 4.72 -11.64 -32.26
N LEU A 339 5.68 -11.21 -31.44
CA LEU A 339 7.05 -11.72 -31.38
C LEU A 339 7.26 -12.78 -30.29
N LEU A 340 6.21 -13.13 -29.53
CA LEU A 340 6.31 -14.17 -28.53
C LEU A 340 6.50 -15.55 -29.18
N SER A 341 7.38 -16.35 -28.58
CA SER A 341 7.56 -17.76 -28.92
C SER A 341 6.41 -18.61 -28.36
N ASP A 342 6.21 -19.80 -28.91
CA ASP A 342 5.18 -20.72 -28.41
C ASP A 342 5.45 -21.16 -26.96
N LYS A 343 6.72 -21.20 -26.53
CA LYS A 343 7.08 -21.47 -25.13
C LYS A 343 6.59 -20.35 -24.20
N GLU A 344 6.65 -19.10 -24.64
CA GLU A 344 6.17 -17.93 -23.88
C GLU A 344 4.64 -17.87 -23.86
N LEU A 345 3.98 -18.07 -25.02
CA LEU A 345 2.52 -18.13 -25.08
C LEU A 345 1.94 -19.26 -24.22
N ASN A 346 2.60 -20.42 -24.17
CA ASN A 346 2.19 -21.55 -23.31
C ASN A 346 2.29 -21.27 -21.80
N ARG A 347 2.90 -20.15 -21.38
CA ARG A 347 2.92 -19.67 -19.99
C ARG A 347 1.77 -18.71 -19.68
N ILE A 348 0.93 -18.39 -20.66
CA ILE A 348 -0.31 -17.63 -20.50
C ILE A 348 -1.45 -18.64 -20.53
N VAL A 349 -2.15 -18.81 -19.42
CA VAL A 349 -3.18 -19.85 -19.27
C VAL A 349 -4.54 -19.20 -19.12
N ILE A 350 -5.48 -19.56 -19.98
CA ILE A 350 -6.91 -19.21 -19.82
C ILE A 350 -7.61 -20.32 -19.03
N LEU A 351 -8.35 -19.93 -18.00
CA LEU A 351 -9.18 -20.81 -17.19
C LEU A 351 -10.67 -20.42 -17.30
N PRO A 352 -11.61 -21.39 -17.30
CA PRO A 352 -11.38 -22.83 -17.22
C PRO A 352 -10.86 -23.43 -18.56
N GLU A 353 -9.96 -24.41 -18.46
CA GLU A 353 -9.51 -25.22 -19.61
C GLU A 353 -10.53 -26.34 -19.92
N ALA A 354 -10.72 -26.67 -21.20
CA ALA A 354 -11.44 -27.88 -21.58
C ALA A 354 -10.62 -29.12 -21.17
N LEU A 355 -11.22 -30.01 -20.39
CA LEU A 355 -10.58 -31.26 -19.95
C LEU A 355 -11.14 -32.44 -20.73
N SER A 356 -10.27 -33.40 -21.04
CA SER A 356 -10.70 -34.66 -21.64
C SER A 356 -11.34 -35.58 -20.61
N SER A 357 -12.17 -36.53 -21.06
CA SER A 357 -12.84 -37.50 -20.19
C SER A 357 -11.85 -38.33 -19.35
N GLU A 358 -10.66 -38.60 -19.89
CA GLU A 358 -9.61 -39.31 -19.16
C GLU A 358 -9.09 -38.51 -17.96
N VAL A 359 -8.98 -37.17 -18.08
CA VAL A 359 -8.53 -36.33 -16.97
C VAL A 359 -9.58 -36.28 -15.86
N VAL A 360 -10.85 -36.18 -16.25
CA VAL A 360 -11.98 -36.03 -15.33
C VAL A 360 -12.25 -37.33 -14.55
N ALA A 361 -11.95 -38.49 -15.13
CA ALA A 361 -12.05 -39.80 -14.47
C ALA A 361 -10.88 -40.12 -13.50
N LEU A 362 -9.84 -39.28 -13.43
CA LEU A 362 -8.68 -39.51 -12.56
C LEU A 362 -8.86 -38.91 -11.16
N LYS A 363 -8.13 -39.46 -10.19
CA LYS A 363 -7.96 -38.83 -8.87
C LYS A 363 -7.28 -37.48 -9.00
N VAL A 364 -7.68 -36.48 -8.22
CA VAL A 364 -7.12 -35.11 -8.22
C VAL A 364 -5.59 -35.08 -8.27
N LYS A 365 -4.89 -35.83 -7.39
CA LYS A 365 -3.42 -35.87 -7.37
C LYS A 365 -2.81 -36.38 -8.67
N LYS A 366 -3.48 -37.29 -9.39
CA LYS A 366 -3.03 -37.80 -10.69
C LYS A 366 -3.42 -36.85 -11.83
N ALA A 367 -4.67 -36.38 -11.81
CA ALA A 367 -5.24 -35.51 -12.83
C ALA A 367 -4.48 -34.19 -12.97
N ILE A 368 -4.04 -33.56 -11.88
CA ILE A 368 -3.22 -32.33 -11.92
C ILE A 368 -1.91 -32.50 -12.71
N LYS A 369 -1.34 -33.71 -12.72
CA LYS A 369 -0.07 -34.01 -13.41
C LYS A 369 -0.27 -34.60 -14.81
N TYR A 370 -1.51 -34.95 -15.18
CA TYR A 370 -1.79 -35.69 -16.40
C TYR A 370 -1.39 -34.87 -17.64
N ASN A 371 -0.55 -35.45 -18.51
CA ASN A 371 0.03 -34.83 -19.71
C ASN A 371 0.65 -33.44 -19.46
N THR A 372 1.16 -33.20 -18.25
CA THR A 372 1.68 -31.90 -17.85
C THR A 372 3.16 -32.00 -17.48
N LYS A 373 4.00 -31.18 -18.10
CA LYS A 373 5.42 -31.06 -17.71
C LYS A 373 5.53 -30.26 -16.42
N ILE A 374 5.84 -30.94 -15.30
CA ILE A 374 6.04 -30.31 -13.99
C ILE A 374 7.28 -29.41 -14.05
N ARG A 375 7.12 -28.14 -13.68
CA ARG A 375 8.16 -27.11 -13.78
C ARG A 375 8.24 -26.31 -12.49
N PRO A 376 9.01 -26.73 -11.47
CA PRO A 376 9.17 -25.93 -10.26
C PRO A 376 9.88 -24.59 -10.57
N LYS A 377 9.27 -23.47 -10.18
CA LYS A 377 9.74 -22.12 -10.57
C LYS A 377 11.16 -21.83 -10.06
N TRP A 378 11.46 -22.12 -8.79
CA TRP A 378 12.78 -21.84 -8.19
C TRP A 378 13.92 -22.63 -8.84
N THR A 379 13.69 -23.91 -9.18
CA THR A 379 14.69 -24.78 -9.82
C THR A 379 15.05 -24.25 -11.20
N ILE A 380 14.07 -23.74 -11.96
CA ILE A 380 14.29 -23.16 -13.29
C ILE A 380 15.18 -21.92 -13.19
N HIS A 381 14.81 -20.97 -12.30
CA HIS A 381 15.52 -19.70 -12.19
C HIS A 381 16.98 -19.89 -11.77
N ASN A 382 17.25 -20.79 -10.82
CA ASN A 382 18.62 -21.06 -10.37
C ASN A 382 19.48 -21.75 -11.45
N ASN A 383 18.92 -22.70 -12.19
CA ASN A 383 19.67 -23.39 -13.25
C ASN A 383 19.94 -22.46 -14.44
N GLU A 384 18.94 -21.67 -14.85
CA GLU A 384 19.10 -20.67 -15.91
C GLU A 384 20.09 -19.58 -15.47
N LEU A 385 20.03 -19.07 -14.22
CA LEU A 385 21.03 -18.13 -13.69
C LEU A 385 22.44 -18.72 -13.72
N LYS A 386 22.66 -19.92 -13.18
CA LYS A 386 23.99 -20.57 -13.18
C LYS A 386 24.55 -20.74 -14.58
N LYS A 387 23.72 -21.20 -15.52
CA LYS A 387 24.10 -21.33 -16.93
C LYS A 387 24.49 -19.98 -17.50
N THR A 388 23.67 -18.96 -17.29
CA THR A 388 23.92 -17.59 -17.74
C THR A 388 25.21 -17.01 -17.15
N LEU A 389 25.47 -17.22 -15.85
CA LEU A 389 26.70 -16.80 -15.18
C LEU A 389 27.94 -17.53 -15.74
N HIS A 390 27.83 -18.83 -15.98
CA HIS A 390 28.88 -19.63 -16.63
C HIS A 390 29.18 -19.11 -18.05
N ASP A 391 28.15 -18.91 -18.88
CA ASP A 391 28.28 -18.40 -20.25
C ASP A 391 28.90 -16.99 -20.27
N SER A 392 28.62 -16.18 -19.25
CA SER A 392 29.23 -14.86 -19.04
C SER A 392 30.64 -14.87 -18.43
N LYS A 393 31.20 -16.05 -18.12
CA LYS A 393 32.50 -16.26 -17.44
C LYS A 393 32.60 -15.64 -16.03
N ILE A 394 31.47 -15.38 -15.37
CA ILE A 394 31.44 -14.85 -14.00
C ILE A 394 31.75 -15.93 -12.97
N LEU A 395 31.36 -17.19 -13.24
CA LEU A 395 31.69 -18.34 -12.39
C LEU A 395 33.00 -18.97 -12.86
N THR A 396 34.10 -18.75 -12.13
CA THR A 396 35.37 -19.47 -12.35
C THR A 396 35.40 -20.78 -11.56
N PHE A 397 35.31 -21.90 -12.28
CA PHE A 397 35.84 -23.26 -11.98
C PHE A 397 35.40 -24.03 -10.72
N ILE A 398 34.99 -23.40 -9.62
CA ILE A 398 34.74 -24.10 -8.35
C ILE A 398 33.39 -24.87 -8.35
N ASP A 399 32.41 -24.45 -9.15
CA ASP A 399 31.11 -25.13 -9.28
C ASP A 399 31.12 -26.33 -10.24
N GLU A 400 32.09 -26.44 -11.16
CA GLU A 400 32.20 -27.57 -12.11
C GLU A 400 32.59 -28.89 -11.42
N PHE A 401 33.27 -28.83 -10.27
CA PHE A 401 33.85 -30.01 -9.62
C PHE A 401 32.85 -30.81 -8.77
N LYS A 402 31.69 -30.25 -8.40
CA LYS A 402 30.69 -30.95 -7.57
C LYS A 402 29.70 -31.80 -8.36
N SER A 403 29.63 -31.68 -9.69
CA SER A 403 28.54 -32.25 -10.50
C SER A 403 28.91 -33.47 -11.37
N LYS A 404 30.13 -34.01 -11.29
CA LYS A 404 30.60 -35.13 -12.14
C LYS A 404 30.98 -36.39 -11.36
N ASN A 405 30.14 -36.85 -10.44
CA ASN A 405 30.30 -38.15 -9.78
C ASN A 405 28.96 -38.91 -9.85
N PRO A 406 28.90 -40.18 -10.27
CA PRO A 406 27.63 -40.93 -10.47
C PRO A 406 26.75 -41.06 -9.21
N LEU A 407 27.34 -40.98 -8.01
CA LEU A 407 26.59 -40.87 -6.76
C LEU A 407 25.86 -39.53 -6.62
N GLY A 408 26.47 -38.43 -7.10
CA GLY A 408 25.85 -37.11 -7.13
C GLY A 408 24.66 -37.05 -8.07
N GLU A 409 24.76 -37.67 -9.25
CA GLU A 409 23.65 -37.75 -10.22
C GLU A 409 22.45 -38.53 -9.64
N ALA A 410 22.71 -39.65 -8.95
CA ALA A 410 21.66 -40.42 -8.29
C ALA A 410 20.98 -39.63 -7.16
N ILE A 411 21.75 -38.91 -6.34
CA ILE A 411 21.24 -38.02 -5.29
C ILE A 411 20.41 -36.89 -5.89
N ASP A 412 20.85 -36.29 -6.99
CA ASP A 412 20.14 -35.21 -7.68
C ASP A 412 18.81 -35.69 -8.29
N ILE A 413 18.75 -36.91 -8.83
CA ILE A 413 17.49 -37.51 -9.31
C ILE A 413 16.50 -37.70 -8.17
N ILE A 414 16.96 -38.26 -7.04
CA ILE A 414 16.11 -38.47 -5.85
C ILE A 414 15.63 -37.13 -5.30
N LYS A 415 16.53 -36.15 -5.17
CA LYS A 415 16.22 -34.80 -4.72
C LYS A 415 15.18 -34.14 -5.64
N GLN A 416 15.36 -34.20 -6.95
CA GLN A 416 14.38 -33.68 -7.92
C GLN A 416 13.02 -34.38 -7.81
N TYR A 417 12.99 -35.69 -7.55
CA TYR A 417 11.74 -36.42 -7.34
C TYR A 417 11.01 -35.94 -6.09
N LEU A 418 11.73 -35.82 -4.96
CA LEU A 418 11.18 -35.33 -3.69
C LEU A 418 10.69 -33.88 -3.83
N GLU A 419 11.49 -32.99 -4.42
CA GLU A 419 11.10 -31.60 -4.69
C GLU A 419 9.84 -31.51 -5.55
N ARG A 420 9.68 -32.40 -6.55
CA ARG A 420 8.45 -32.46 -7.37
C ARG A 420 7.24 -32.92 -6.57
N GLN A 421 7.38 -33.88 -5.66
CA GLN A 421 6.24 -34.30 -4.82
C GLN A 421 5.85 -33.19 -3.85
N GLU A 422 6.82 -32.59 -3.17
CA GLU A 422 6.59 -31.45 -2.28
C GLU A 422 5.96 -30.27 -3.02
N PHE A 423 6.40 -29.98 -4.25
CA PHE A 423 5.80 -28.94 -5.10
C PHE A 423 4.31 -29.18 -5.35
N ILE A 424 3.95 -30.42 -5.69
CA ILE A 424 2.55 -30.80 -5.96
C ILE A 424 1.71 -30.75 -4.68
N GLU A 425 2.26 -31.18 -3.56
CA GLU A 425 1.55 -31.13 -2.28
C GLU A 425 1.35 -29.70 -1.81
N LYS A 426 2.36 -28.82 -1.97
CA LYS A 426 2.21 -27.38 -1.77
C LYS A 426 1.10 -26.80 -2.65
N ILE A 427 1.08 -27.09 -3.95
CA ILE A 427 0.01 -26.63 -4.85
C ILE A 427 -1.37 -27.05 -4.34
N LEU A 428 -1.52 -28.32 -3.95
CA LEU A 428 -2.78 -28.84 -3.40
C LEU A 428 -3.17 -28.16 -2.08
N GLU A 429 -2.20 -27.82 -1.23
CA GLU A 429 -2.43 -27.08 0.01
C GLU A 429 -2.89 -25.64 -0.27
N PHE A 430 -2.16 -24.90 -1.10
CA PHE A 430 -2.48 -23.51 -1.46
C PHE A 430 -3.84 -23.38 -2.16
N THR A 431 -4.21 -24.37 -2.96
CA THR A 431 -5.53 -24.43 -3.63
C THR A 431 -6.63 -25.03 -2.74
N GLY A 432 -6.29 -25.56 -1.56
CA GLY A 432 -7.26 -26.16 -0.62
C GLY A 432 -7.80 -27.52 -1.03
N LEU A 433 -7.10 -28.24 -1.93
CA LEU A 433 -7.48 -29.56 -2.45
C LEU A 433 -6.72 -30.73 -1.80
N ILE A 434 -5.85 -30.47 -0.82
CA ILE A 434 -5.02 -31.50 -0.19
C ILE A 434 -5.84 -32.66 0.41
N TYR A 435 -6.97 -32.36 1.04
CA TYR A 435 -7.87 -33.38 1.61
C TYR A 435 -8.70 -34.11 0.55
N LYS A 436 -8.83 -33.52 -0.64
CA LYS A 436 -9.53 -34.08 -1.81
C LYS A 436 -8.60 -34.72 -2.82
N LYS A 437 -7.31 -34.87 -2.50
CA LYS A 437 -6.28 -35.37 -3.44
C LYS A 437 -6.57 -36.76 -4.01
N ASN A 438 -7.38 -37.56 -3.30
CA ASN A 438 -7.76 -38.92 -3.67
C ASN A 438 -9.18 -39.04 -4.25
N GLU A 439 -9.94 -37.95 -4.26
CA GLU A 439 -11.27 -37.84 -4.86
C GLU A 439 -11.15 -37.82 -6.39
N ILE A 440 -12.16 -38.32 -7.10
CA ILE A 440 -12.20 -38.29 -8.57
C ILE A 440 -12.60 -36.88 -9.02
N VAL A 441 -11.97 -36.34 -10.07
CA VAL A 441 -12.22 -34.96 -10.52
C VAL A 441 -13.69 -34.72 -10.87
N GLU A 442 -14.37 -35.72 -11.45
CA GLU A 442 -15.81 -35.64 -11.79
C GLU A 442 -16.74 -35.52 -10.57
N GLN A 443 -16.26 -35.87 -9.38
CA GLN A 443 -17.02 -35.80 -8.12
C GLN A 443 -16.87 -34.46 -7.40
N LEU A 444 -15.96 -33.60 -7.87
CA LEU A 444 -15.70 -32.31 -7.25
C LEU A 444 -16.90 -31.37 -7.38
N SER A 445 -17.14 -30.58 -6.33
CA SER A 445 -18.04 -29.44 -6.40
C SER A 445 -17.56 -28.43 -7.45
N SER A 446 -18.45 -27.56 -7.95
CA SER A 446 -18.05 -26.52 -8.93
C SER A 446 -16.90 -25.63 -8.41
N SER A 447 -16.90 -25.33 -7.11
CA SER A 447 -15.85 -24.54 -6.46
C SER A 447 -14.51 -25.30 -6.34
N ASP A 448 -14.56 -26.60 -6.08
CA ASP A 448 -13.37 -27.45 -6.01
C ASP A 448 -12.80 -27.77 -7.39
N PHE A 449 -13.67 -27.97 -8.38
CA PHE A 449 -13.27 -28.11 -9.77
C PHE A 449 -12.53 -26.86 -10.25
N LEU A 450 -13.00 -25.68 -9.84
CA LEU A 450 -12.31 -24.42 -10.11
C LEU A 450 -10.91 -24.38 -9.48
N ARG A 451 -10.80 -24.77 -8.20
CA ARG A 451 -9.51 -24.89 -7.50
C ARG A 451 -8.59 -25.90 -8.19
N PHE A 452 -9.15 -26.97 -8.75
CA PHE A 452 -8.41 -28.01 -9.46
C PHE A 452 -7.81 -27.47 -10.75
N GLN A 453 -8.58 -26.68 -11.51
CA GLN A 453 -8.10 -26.01 -12.72
C GLN A 453 -6.94 -25.05 -12.41
N ILE A 454 -7.04 -24.28 -11.32
CA ILE A 454 -5.95 -23.42 -10.83
C ILE A 454 -4.74 -24.28 -10.46
N ALA A 455 -4.92 -25.35 -9.68
CA ALA A 455 -3.84 -26.24 -9.28
C ALA A 455 -3.10 -26.83 -10.49
N ARG A 456 -3.85 -27.31 -11.49
CA ARG A 456 -3.31 -27.84 -12.75
C ARG A 456 -2.55 -26.77 -13.54
N ALA A 457 -3.05 -25.53 -13.60
CA ALA A 457 -2.34 -24.41 -14.19
C ALA A 457 -1.00 -24.14 -13.48
N LEU A 458 -1.00 -24.07 -12.14
CA LEU A 458 0.19 -23.77 -11.33
C LEU A 458 1.33 -24.79 -11.52
N VAL A 459 1.02 -26.06 -11.79
CA VAL A 459 2.03 -27.10 -12.08
C VAL A 459 2.89 -26.76 -13.31
N ARG A 460 2.31 -26.03 -14.27
CA ARG A 460 2.99 -25.61 -15.51
C ARG A 460 3.91 -24.41 -15.31
N SER A 461 3.90 -23.79 -14.13
CA SER A 461 4.53 -22.50 -13.84
C SER A 461 4.20 -21.44 -14.89
N PRO A 462 2.92 -21.01 -14.96
CA PRO A 462 2.52 -19.93 -15.84
C PRO A 462 3.20 -18.63 -15.39
N ASP A 463 3.23 -17.64 -16.29
CA ASP A 463 3.54 -16.26 -15.94
C ASP A 463 2.25 -15.45 -15.75
N ILE A 464 1.19 -15.81 -16.48
CA ILE A 464 -0.09 -15.11 -16.50
C ILE A 464 -1.23 -16.14 -16.43
N ILE A 465 -2.19 -15.91 -15.54
CA ILE A 465 -3.46 -16.64 -15.51
C ILE A 465 -4.58 -15.65 -15.86
N LEU A 466 -5.36 -15.98 -16.88
CA LEU A 466 -6.53 -15.25 -17.33
C LEU A 466 -7.75 -16.09 -16.95
N PHE A 467 -8.67 -15.53 -16.18
CA PHE A 467 -9.63 -16.35 -15.48
C PHE A 467 -11.03 -15.75 -15.43
N SER A 468 -12.03 -16.52 -15.82
CA SER A 468 -13.44 -16.13 -15.67
C SER A 468 -14.09 -16.99 -14.60
N ILE A 469 -14.62 -16.37 -13.55
CA ILE A 469 -15.38 -17.05 -12.50
C ILE A 469 -16.87 -16.90 -12.79
N PRO A 470 -17.58 -18.01 -13.07
CA PRO A 470 -19.03 -17.95 -13.21
C PRO A 470 -19.71 -17.42 -11.93
N PRO A 471 -20.84 -16.71 -12.04
CA PRO A 471 -21.62 -16.30 -10.88
C PRO A 471 -22.01 -17.49 -10.00
N ARG A 472 -22.17 -17.26 -8.69
CA ARG A 472 -22.67 -18.26 -7.71
C ARG A 472 -21.80 -19.51 -7.52
N VAL A 473 -20.59 -19.57 -8.07
CA VAL A 473 -19.65 -20.69 -7.84
C VAL A 473 -19.22 -20.81 -6.38
N PHE A 474 -19.21 -19.69 -5.66
CA PHE A 474 -18.89 -19.64 -4.24
C PHE A 474 -20.01 -18.94 -3.48
N ASN A 475 -20.29 -19.42 -2.27
CA ASN A 475 -21.05 -18.62 -1.30
C ASN A 475 -20.17 -17.52 -0.68
N ARG A 476 -20.77 -16.58 0.09
CA ARG A 476 -20.05 -15.45 0.72
C ARG A 476 -18.83 -15.89 1.55
N ILE A 477 -18.93 -17.00 2.29
CA ILE A 477 -17.84 -17.50 3.15
C ILE A 477 -16.71 -18.11 2.30
N GLU A 478 -17.08 -18.94 1.32
CA GLU A 478 -16.13 -19.57 0.40
C GLU A 478 -15.38 -18.53 -0.43
N PHE A 479 -16.08 -17.47 -0.84
CA PHE A 479 -15.49 -16.38 -1.61
C PHE A 479 -14.44 -15.61 -0.81
N ARG A 480 -14.71 -15.31 0.47
CA ARG A 480 -13.71 -14.71 1.38
C ARG A 480 -12.48 -15.61 1.56
N LYS A 481 -12.68 -16.93 1.66
CA LYS A 481 -11.57 -17.90 1.72
C LYS A 481 -10.78 -17.91 0.42
N PHE A 482 -11.48 -17.92 -0.71
CA PHE A 482 -10.90 -17.95 -2.05
C PHE A 482 -10.08 -16.68 -2.35
N LYS A 483 -10.56 -15.49 -1.96
CA LYS A 483 -9.79 -14.23 -1.99
C LYS A 483 -8.42 -14.37 -1.32
N LYS A 484 -8.42 -14.88 -0.07
CA LYS A 484 -7.19 -15.09 0.70
C LYS A 484 -6.26 -16.11 0.02
N GLN A 485 -6.83 -17.16 -0.61
CA GLN A 485 -6.06 -18.14 -1.38
C GLN A 485 -5.43 -17.50 -2.62
N LEU A 486 -6.17 -16.71 -3.40
CA LEU A 486 -5.65 -16.02 -4.59
C LEU A 486 -4.51 -15.06 -4.23
N LYS A 487 -4.64 -14.28 -3.15
CA LYS A 487 -3.57 -13.38 -2.68
C LYS A 487 -2.27 -14.16 -2.37
N LYS A 488 -2.39 -15.33 -1.73
CA LYS A 488 -1.25 -16.23 -1.48
C LYS A 488 -0.68 -16.79 -2.78
N ILE A 489 -1.53 -17.33 -3.67
CA ILE A 489 -1.09 -17.92 -4.95
C ILE A 489 -0.34 -16.89 -5.80
N LYS A 490 -0.91 -15.69 -5.94
CA LYS A 490 -0.31 -14.56 -6.66
C LYS A 490 1.11 -14.27 -6.18
N ARG A 491 1.29 -14.19 -4.85
CA ARG A 491 2.57 -13.89 -4.21
C ARG A 491 3.59 -15.01 -4.32
N GLU A 492 3.21 -16.25 -4.02
CA GLU A 492 4.16 -17.38 -3.96
C GLU A 492 4.56 -17.89 -5.34
N TRP A 493 3.70 -17.74 -6.35
CA TRP A 493 4.02 -18.11 -7.74
C TRP A 493 4.47 -16.93 -8.60
N HIS A 494 4.46 -15.70 -8.07
CA HIS A 494 4.86 -14.48 -8.80
C HIS A 494 4.13 -14.35 -10.15
N LEU A 495 2.81 -14.36 -10.10
CA LEU A 495 1.92 -14.42 -11.27
C LEU A 495 1.22 -13.09 -11.50
N ILE A 496 0.86 -12.84 -12.75
CA ILE A 496 -0.18 -11.87 -13.07
C ILE A 496 -1.50 -12.62 -13.18
N ILE A 497 -2.53 -12.17 -12.43
CA ILE A 497 -3.86 -12.77 -12.49
C ILE A 497 -4.84 -11.74 -13.04
N ILE A 498 -5.39 -11.97 -14.23
CA ILE A 498 -6.47 -11.14 -14.78
C ILE A 498 -7.77 -11.93 -14.62
N ILE A 499 -8.74 -11.36 -13.91
CA ILE A 499 -9.92 -12.07 -13.46
C ILE A 499 -11.20 -11.34 -13.81
N HIS A 500 -12.11 -12.01 -14.49
CA HIS A 500 -13.49 -11.55 -14.65
C HIS A 500 -14.37 -12.23 -13.59
N SER A 501 -15.03 -11.43 -12.75
CA SER A 501 -15.80 -11.89 -11.61
C SER A 501 -16.72 -10.76 -11.11
N PRO A 502 -17.72 -11.04 -10.24
CA PRO A 502 -18.51 -10.01 -9.59
C PRO A 502 -17.67 -9.01 -8.79
N GLU A 503 -18.25 -7.85 -8.48
CA GLU A 503 -17.67 -6.70 -7.78
C GLU A 503 -16.96 -7.10 -6.48
N ASP A 504 -17.53 -8.07 -5.77
CA ASP A 504 -16.94 -8.61 -4.57
C ASP A 504 -15.48 -9.07 -4.82
N LEU A 505 -15.15 -9.79 -5.90
CA LEU A 505 -13.76 -10.27 -6.08
C LEU A 505 -12.87 -9.15 -6.61
N VAL A 506 -13.43 -8.40 -7.55
CA VAL A 506 -12.75 -7.34 -8.28
C VAL A 506 -12.28 -6.25 -7.32
N SER A 507 -13.07 -5.91 -6.29
CA SER A 507 -12.69 -4.96 -5.24
C SER A 507 -11.45 -5.35 -4.43
N SER A 508 -10.98 -6.59 -4.52
CA SER A 508 -9.75 -7.05 -3.87
C SER A 508 -8.56 -7.22 -4.82
N CYS A 509 -8.74 -6.89 -6.10
CA CYS A 509 -7.66 -6.87 -7.09
C CYS A 509 -6.85 -5.57 -6.96
N ASP A 510 -5.59 -5.60 -7.39
CA ASP A 510 -4.70 -4.43 -7.31
C ASP A 510 -5.09 -3.36 -8.34
N LYS A 511 -5.63 -3.78 -9.49
CA LYS A 511 -6.24 -2.90 -10.50
C LYS A 511 -7.59 -3.42 -10.93
N VAL A 512 -8.41 -2.54 -11.47
CA VAL A 512 -9.73 -2.82 -12.02
C VAL A 512 -9.81 -2.28 -13.44
N ILE A 513 -10.40 -3.08 -14.33
CA ILE A 513 -10.87 -2.68 -15.64
C ILE A 513 -12.39 -2.63 -15.58
N THR A 514 -12.97 -1.45 -15.79
CA THR A 514 -14.41 -1.28 -15.92
C THR A 514 -14.75 -1.18 -17.41
N LEU A 515 -15.75 -1.94 -17.84
CA LEU A 515 -16.28 -1.88 -19.21
C LEU A 515 -17.65 -1.19 -19.14
N LYS A 516 -17.78 0.00 -19.71
CA LYS A 516 -19.06 0.68 -19.90
C LYS A 516 -19.32 0.79 -21.39
N GLU A 517 -20.34 0.07 -21.86
CA GLU A 517 -20.66 -0.09 -23.29
C GLU A 517 -19.50 -0.73 -24.07
N LYS A 518 -18.69 0.08 -24.76
CA LYS A 518 -17.46 -0.35 -25.44
C LYS A 518 -16.22 0.21 -24.78
N LYS A 519 -16.33 1.26 -23.97
CA LYS A 519 -15.18 1.95 -23.40
C LYS A 519 -14.65 1.16 -22.22
N ALA A 520 -13.35 0.92 -22.24
CA ALA A 520 -12.63 0.39 -21.09
C ALA A 520 -11.97 1.53 -20.34
N GLU A 521 -12.09 1.49 -19.02
CA GLU A 521 -11.33 2.35 -18.12
C GLU A 521 -10.58 1.48 -17.12
N THR A 522 -9.36 1.88 -16.78
CA THR A 522 -8.48 1.14 -15.86
C THR A 522 -8.07 2.04 -14.73
N GLY A 523 -8.07 1.51 -13.51
CA GLY A 523 -7.62 2.25 -12.32
C GLY A 523 -7.55 1.36 -11.09
N THR A 524 -7.19 1.93 -9.94
CA THR A 524 -7.37 1.29 -8.64
C THR A 524 -8.83 1.40 -8.19
N VAL A 525 -9.23 0.59 -7.19
CA VAL A 525 -10.59 0.70 -6.62
C VAL A 525 -10.82 2.11 -6.06
N GLU A 526 -9.82 2.67 -5.39
CA GLU A 526 -9.86 4.00 -4.80
C GLU A 526 -10.01 5.10 -5.86
N GLU A 527 -9.25 5.03 -6.97
CA GLU A 527 -9.40 5.96 -8.11
C GLU A 527 -10.82 5.94 -8.69
N PHE A 528 -11.48 4.77 -8.73
CA PHE A 528 -12.87 4.69 -9.16
C PHE A 528 -13.84 5.23 -8.12
N VAL A 529 -13.67 4.88 -6.85
CA VAL A 529 -14.52 5.38 -5.75
C VAL A 529 -14.45 6.90 -5.64
N ASN A 530 -13.27 7.50 -5.80
CA ASN A 530 -13.05 8.95 -5.74
C ASN A 530 -13.71 9.73 -6.89
N LYS A 531 -14.22 9.05 -7.94
CA LYS A 531 -15.07 9.68 -8.96
C LYS A 531 -16.51 9.89 -8.51
N ILE A 532 -16.94 9.21 -7.44
CA ILE A 532 -18.23 9.47 -6.83
C ILE A 532 -18.09 10.77 -6.03
N PRO A 533 -18.91 11.80 -6.30
CA PRO A 533 -18.84 13.02 -5.52
C PRO A 533 -19.17 12.74 -4.06
N LYS A 534 -18.34 13.28 -3.16
CA LYS A 534 -18.47 13.06 -1.72
C LYS A 534 -18.50 11.56 -1.37
N SER A 535 -17.63 10.77 -2.01
CA SER A 535 -17.50 9.32 -1.81
C SER A 535 -17.39 8.90 -0.34
N ASP A 536 -16.82 9.72 0.54
CA ASP A 536 -16.71 9.42 1.97
C ASP A 536 -18.01 9.60 2.76
N ASN A 537 -19.00 10.29 2.19
CA ASN A 537 -20.22 10.69 2.87
C ASN A 537 -21.47 10.34 2.04
N LEU A 538 -21.53 9.12 1.51
CA LEU A 538 -22.75 8.63 0.87
C LEU A 538 -23.82 8.35 1.91
N ILE A 539 -25.08 8.49 1.50
CA ILE A 539 -26.20 8.48 2.46
C ILE A 539 -27.23 7.46 2.07
N THR A 540 -27.69 6.68 3.04
CA THR A 540 -28.88 5.85 2.95
C THR A 540 -29.93 6.40 3.91
N ILE A 541 -31.16 6.57 3.42
CA ILE A 541 -32.31 6.94 4.22
C ILE A 541 -33.36 5.83 4.21
N GLU A 542 -34.00 5.63 5.35
CA GLU A 542 -35.19 4.79 5.46
C GLU A 542 -36.37 5.66 5.90
N LEU A 543 -37.45 5.61 5.14
CA LEU A 543 -38.65 6.42 5.32
C LEU A 543 -39.82 5.50 5.69
N SER A 544 -40.68 5.97 6.60
CA SER A 544 -41.95 5.30 6.92
C SER A 544 -42.98 5.49 5.82
N LYS A 545 -42.90 6.61 5.10
CA LYS A 545 -43.64 6.89 3.87
C LYS A 545 -42.79 7.75 2.95
N ALA A 546 -42.80 7.44 1.66
CA ALA A 546 -42.12 8.24 0.64
C ALA A 546 -43.15 9.04 -0.16
N ASP A 547 -43.11 10.37 -0.06
CA ASP A 547 -43.85 11.27 -0.96
C ASP A 547 -43.01 11.51 -2.24
N GLU A 548 -43.59 11.21 -3.41
CA GLU A 548 -42.90 11.41 -4.69
C GLU A 548 -42.55 12.88 -4.92
N HIS A 549 -43.35 13.82 -4.41
CA HIS A 549 -43.07 15.25 -4.51
C HIS A 549 -41.79 15.64 -3.78
N ASP A 550 -41.55 15.08 -2.61
CA ASP A 550 -40.33 15.36 -1.84
C ASP A 550 -39.12 14.59 -2.39
N LEU A 551 -39.32 13.40 -2.96
CA LEU A 551 -38.29 12.69 -3.71
C LEU A 551 -37.87 13.46 -4.97
N GLU A 552 -38.80 14.10 -5.67
CA GLU A 552 -38.49 14.97 -6.82
C GLU A 552 -37.63 16.17 -6.41
N LYS A 553 -37.94 16.83 -5.28
CA LYS A 553 -37.07 17.88 -4.74
C LYS A 553 -35.68 17.33 -4.37
N LEU A 554 -35.61 16.12 -3.81
CA LEU A 554 -34.33 15.51 -3.45
C LEU A 554 -33.48 15.17 -4.69
N ARG A 555 -34.09 14.86 -5.85
CA ARG A 555 -33.41 14.65 -7.14
C ARG A 555 -32.66 15.88 -7.64
N GLU A 556 -32.97 17.08 -7.14
CA GLU A 556 -32.20 18.30 -7.44
C GLU A 556 -30.78 18.23 -6.84
N TYR A 557 -30.64 17.62 -5.65
CA TYR A 557 -29.40 17.61 -4.87
C TYR A 557 -28.61 16.30 -4.98
N ALA A 558 -29.28 15.19 -5.30
CA ALA A 558 -28.68 13.86 -5.36
C ALA A 558 -29.30 12.98 -6.45
N TYR A 559 -28.56 11.97 -6.90
CA TYR A 559 -29.12 10.83 -7.62
C TYR A 559 -29.62 9.80 -6.59
N LEU A 560 -30.73 9.12 -6.89
CA LEU A 560 -31.37 8.19 -5.96
C LEU A 560 -31.50 6.80 -6.57
N ILE A 561 -31.26 5.78 -5.73
CA ILE A 561 -31.60 4.39 -5.99
C ILE A 561 -32.58 3.95 -4.90
N GLU A 562 -33.72 3.41 -5.32
CA GLU A 562 -34.67 2.78 -4.41
C GLU A 562 -34.25 1.32 -4.15
N GLU A 563 -33.74 1.03 -2.96
CA GLU A 563 -33.34 -0.33 -2.56
C GLU A 563 -34.52 -1.16 -2.07
N ARG A 564 -35.45 -0.51 -1.34
CA ARG A 564 -36.72 -1.09 -0.90
C ARG A 564 -37.84 -0.15 -1.27
N LYS A 565 -38.80 -0.68 -2.01
CA LYS A 565 -39.91 0.07 -2.58
C LYS A 565 -40.64 0.89 -1.50
N HIS A 566 -40.70 2.20 -1.67
CA HIS A 566 -41.31 3.18 -0.77
C HIS A 566 -40.72 3.24 0.64
N GLU A 567 -39.55 2.67 0.87
CA GLU A 567 -39.00 2.51 2.22
C GLU A 567 -37.52 2.91 2.31
N LYS A 568 -36.66 2.47 1.39
CA LYS A 568 -35.21 2.65 1.52
C LYS A 568 -34.60 3.22 0.26
N TYR A 569 -33.89 4.33 0.40
CA TYR A 569 -33.25 5.05 -0.69
C TYR A 569 -31.77 5.25 -0.41
N LYS A 570 -30.94 4.88 -1.39
CA LYS A 570 -29.51 5.21 -1.44
C LYS A 570 -29.33 6.49 -2.25
N LEU A 571 -28.58 7.44 -1.69
CA LEU A 571 -28.42 8.79 -2.21
C LEU A 571 -26.96 9.05 -2.59
N TYR A 572 -26.76 9.58 -3.80
CA TYR A 572 -25.47 10.00 -4.32
C TYR A 572 -25.48 11.52 -4.49
N PRO A 573 -24.86 12.28 -3.57
CA PRO A 573 -24.82 13.73 -3.67
C PRO A 573 -24.22 14.19 -5.00
N LYS A 574 -24.78 15.25 -5.59
CA LYS A 574 -24.15 15.91 -6.74
C LYS A 574 -22.91 16.68 -6.27
N SER A 575 -21.94 16.85 -7.16
CA SER A 575 -20.62 17.44 -6.81
C SER A 575 -20.67 18.86 -6.25
N SER A 576 -21.72 19.62 -6.55
CA SER A 576 -21.90 20.98 -6.06
C SER A 576 -22.45 21.06 -4.62
N THR A 577 -22.83 19.93 -4.02
CA THR A 577 -23.59 19.92 -2.77
C THR A 577 -22.64 19.82 -1.56
N ASP A 578 -22.77 20.76 -0.61
CA ASP A 578 -22.10 20.69 0.68
C ASP A 578 -22.70 19.56 1.54
N PRO A 579 -21.87 18.68 2.18
CA PRO A 579 -22.40 17.55 2.94
C PRO A 579 -23.30 17.96 4.12
N GLU A 580 -22.96 19.03 4.85
CA GLU A 580 -23.79 19.47 5.97
C GLU A 580 -25.11 20.05 5.49
N GLU A 581 -25.07 20.86 4.43
CA GLU A 581 -26.27 21.41 3.80
C GLU A 581 -27.18 20.31 3.26
N PHE A 582 -26.59 19.28 2.63
CA PHE A 582 -27.33 18.13 2.12
C PHE A 582 -28.07 17.38 3.23
N ILE A 583 -27.40 17.12 4.35
CA ILE A 583 -27.99 16.46 5.51
C ILE A 583 -29.12 17.31 6.09
N LYS A 584 -28.89 18.62 6.26
CA LYS A 584 -29.93 19.57 6.72
C LYS A 584 -31.15 19.51 5.80
N LYS A 585 -30.94 19.41 4.47
CA LYS A 585 -32.03 19.33 3.50
C LYS A 585 -32.84 18.04 3.61
N ILE A 586 -32.19 16.90 3.82
CA ILE A 586 -32.87 15.61 4.06
C ILE A 586 -33.77 15.70 5.28
N VAL A 587 -33.25 16.22 6.40
CA VAL A 587 -34.00 16.36 7.65
C VAL A 587 -35.17 17.34 7.49
N GLN A 588 -35.01 18.43 6.72
CA GLN A 588 -36.11 19.36 6.44
C GLN A 588 -37.23 18.75 5.60
N LEU A 589 -36.90 17.91 4.62
CA LEU A 589 -37.88 17.31 3.72
C LEU A 589 -38.60 16.12 4.36
N PHE A 590 -37.87 15.28 5.10
CA PHE A 590 -38.37 14.00 5.55
C PHE A 590 -38.33 13.81 7.07
N GLY A 591 -38.02 14.84 7.87
CA GLY A 591 -37.73 14.70 9.30
C GLY A 591 -38.78 13.93 10.10
N ASP A 592 -40.07 14.12 9.81
CA ASP A 592 -41.18 13.42 10.48
C ASP A 592 -41.34 11.96 9.99
N ASP A 593 -40.90 11.65 8.76
CA ASP A 593 -41.03 10.34 8.12
C ASP A 593 -39.72 9.53 8.15
N LEU A 594 -38.59 10.12 8.57
CA LEU A 594 -37.25 9.52 8.56
C LEU A 594 -37.07 8.53 9.71
N ASN A 595 -37.15 7.23 9.40
CA ASN A 595 -36.95 6.14 10.36
C ASN A 595 -35.48 5.88 10.66
N ASN A 596 -34.62 5.98 9.65
CA ASN A 596 -33.19 5.70 9.77
C ASN A 596 -32.38 6.53 8.78
N PHE A 597 -31.17 6.88 9.18
CA PHE A 597 -30.21 7.63 8.38
C PHE A 597 -28.82 7.04 8.63
N THR A 598 -28.09 6.69 7.57
CA THR A 598 -26.77 6.10 7.67
C THR A 598 -25.82 6.74 6.66
N ILE A 599 -24.68 7.22 7.17
CA ILE A 599 -23.56 7.68 6.35
C ILE A 599 -22.60 6.51 6.14
N PHE A 600 -22.11 6.33 4.93
CA PHE A 600 -21.18 5.28 4.58
C PHE A 600 -20.21 5.72 3.48
N HIS A 601 -19.07 5.04 3.39
CA HIS A 601 -18.07 5.27 2.35
C HIS A 601 -18.44 4.50 1.08
N GLY A 602 -18.13 5.10 -0.06
CA GLY A 602 -18.30 4.49 -1.37
C GLY A 602 -17.40 3.26 -1.54
N THR A 603 -17.93 2.23 -2.19
CA THR A 603 -17.15 1.09 -2.64
C THR A 603 -17.21 0.96 -4.16
N LEU A 604 -16.54 -0.04 -4.71
CA LEU A 604 -16.63 -0.34 -6.14
C LEU A 604 -18.08 -0.62 -6.57
N GLU A 605 -18.91 -1.20 -5.70
CA GLU A 605 -20.33 -1.42 -5.98
C GLU A 605 -21.07 -0.09 -6.15
N GLU A 606 -20.86 0.85 -5.23
CA GLU A 606 -21.43 2.20 -5.31
C GLU A 606 -20.97 2.94 -6.56
N PHE A 607 -19.71 2.78 -6.97
CA PHE A 607 -19.21 3.39 -8.20
C PHE A 607 -19.97 2.85 -9.42
N ILE A 608 -20.16 1.54 -9.52
CA ILE A 608 -20.88 0.92 -10.64
C ILE A 608 -22.33 1.43 -10.68
N GLU A 609 -23.00 1.43 -9.53
CA GLU A 609 -24.36 1.96 -9.39
C GLU A 609 -24.45 3.43 -9.79
N TYR A 610 -23.54 4.27 -9.29
CA TYR A 610 -23.44 5.68 -9.64
C TYR A 610 -23.24 5.89 -11.16
N THR A 611 -22.34 5.14 -11.79
CA THR A 611 -22.10 5.27 -13.24
C THR A 611 -23.30 4.87 -14.10
N GLN A 612 -24.23 4.06 -13.60
CA GLN A 612 -25.47 3.72 -14.29
C GLN A 612 -26.53 4.82 -14.17
N LEU A 613 -26.48 5.62 -13.10
CA LEU A 613 -27.38 6.75 -12.89
C LEU A 613 -27.04 7.94 -13.78
N ILE A 614 -25.75 8.19 -14.03
CA ILE A 614 -25.29 9.28 -14.88
C ILE A 614 -25.31 8.82 -16.33
N LYS A 615 -26.34 9.25 -17.06
CA LYS A 615 -26.47 9.06 -18.51
C LYS A 615 -25.64 10.07 -19.28
#